data_AF-F7V3Q7-F1
#
_entry.id   AF-F7V3Q7-F1
#
_cell.length_a   1.000
_cell.length_b   1.000
_cell.length_c   1.000
_cell.angle_alpha   90.00
_cell.angle_beta   90.00
_cell.angle_gamma   90.00
#
_symmetry.space_group_name_H-M   'P 1'
#
loop_
_entity.id
_entity.type
_entity.pdbx_description
1 polymer ?
#
loop_
_entity_poly.entity_id
_entity_poly.type
_entity_poly.pdbx_seq_one_letter_code
_entity_poly.pdbx_strand_id
1 'polypeptide(L)'
;MTWNTSSDNLFAYDRKMLLKRNMGIFLTFLAIMLVLIPFATAGIPGRSIFNEAIHPAFAYRIISPRFVIVSYYTVIAGSVILGLSLYSFLRDPSREEMFFSLGLTRKQLFQSRFQVGAFGIGLAVGIPMLVSLIVNLIAYGGSARMLCSWLAILCGLLIQGLTAFLLTAAACILSGTATEIVLYELMLFGGFTGLVYSINQILYHIAWNNLEPTTLILQYHQGVDLVRGLDAWNPITLYLRLILTHASAAPGQEAAGYQIVRLIVWAGIAFVLWVLAGKAMQIRHAEQAGRDGRRIQVTRIVVFLSMFVLFAVMFSLLDSSNRVFAVVIGLLADLILYIIWQQSYIKQHPGFWVLASRCLTMLVAVAVLFAITSVAGTRQAAKKNLQNPSVSYKMKP
;
A
#
# COMPACT_ATOMS: atom_id res chain seq x y z
N MET A 1 31.07 13.14 38.95
CA MET A 1 29.69 13.45 38.51
C MET A 1 28.97 12.14 38.27
N THR A 2 28.20 11.70 39.26
CA THR A 2 27.37 10.49 39.18
C THR A 2 26.08 10.85 38.44
N TRP A 3 25.99 10.45 37.17
CA TRP A 3 24.75 10.54 36.40
C TRP A 3 23.74 9.54 36.95
N ASN A 4 22.97 9.95 37.96
CA ASN A 4 21.79 9.21 38.40
C ASN A 4 20.63 9.53 37.46
N THR A 5 20.72 9.09 36.20
CA THR A 5 19.60 9.18 35.26
C THR A 5 18.79 7.90 35.37
N SER A 6 17.63 7.99 36.01
CA SER A 6 16.59 6.97 35.86
C SER A 6 16.36 6.69 34.36
N SER A 7 16.07 5.44 34.02
CA SER A 7 15.82 4.98 32.64
C SER A 7 14.77 5.84 31.91
N ASP A 8 13.81 6.41 32.64
CA ASP A 8 12.78 7.30 32.12
C ASP A 8 13.33 8.64 31.59
N ASN A 9 14.35 9.20 32.25
CA ASN A 9 14.99 10.45 31.82
C ASN A 9 15.76 10.25 30.50
N LEU A 10 16.39 9.08 30.33
CA LEU A 10 17.11 8.74 29.10
C LEU A 10 16.14 8.53 27.92
N PHE A 11 15.00 7.88 28.17
CA PHE A 11 13.95 7.68 27.17
C PHE A 11 13.33 9.01 26.70
N ALA A 12 13.09 9.94 27.62
CA ALA A 12 12.62 11.28 27.27
C ALA A 12 13.66 12.08 26.48
N TYR A 13 14.94 11.98 26.85
CA TYR A 13 16.04 12.64 26.15
C TYR A 13 16.17 12.17 24.69
N ASP A 14 16.13 10.86 24.46
CA ASP A 14 16.21 10.27 23.13
C ASP A 14 15.07 10.76 22.21
N ARG A 15 13.82 10.85 22.70
CA ARG A 15 12.71 11.44 21.93
C ARG A 15 12.95 12.90 21.56
N LYS A 16 13.45 13.70 22.49
CA LYS A 16 13.74 15.12 22.25
C LYS A 16 14.85 15.28 21.20
N MET A 17 15.87 14.43 21.27
CA MET A 17 16.96 14.41 20.30
C MET A 17 16.46 13.99 18.90
N LEU A 18 15.62 12.94 18.82
CA LEU A 18 15.00 12.52 17.57
C LEU A 18 14.15 13.61 16.95
N LEU A 19 13.34 14.31 17.75
CA LEU A 19 12.48 15.40 17.27
C LEU A 19 13.34 16.52 16.66
N LYS A 20 14.39 16.95 17.37
CA LYS A 20 15.33 17.98 16.86
C LYS A 20 16.01 17.54 15.57
N ARG A 21 16.51 16.30 15.51
CA ARG A 21 17.22 15.79 14.33
C ARG A 21 16.31 15.70 13.09
N ASN A 22 15.04 15.35 13.28
CA ASN A 22 14.09 15.15 12.18
C ASN A 22 13.17 16.37 11.95
N MET A 23 13.43 17.50 12.63
CA MET A 23 12.58 18.68 12.57
C MET A 23 12.41 19.22 11.15
N GLY A 24 13.47 19.20 10.34
CA GLY A 24 13.39 19.62 8.93
C GLY A 24 12.41 18.78 8.11
N ILE A 25 12.39 17.46 8.31
CA ILE A 25 11.45 16.56 7.63
C ILE A 25 10.02 16.85 8.08
N PHE A 26 9.80 17.02 9.40
CA PHE A 26 8.49 17.36 9.95
C PHE A 26 7.95 18.69 9.41
N LEU A 27 8.77 19.74 9.43
CA LEU A 27 8.36 21.07 8.96
C LEU A 27 8.08 21.06 7.45
N THR A 28 8.90 20.36 6.66
CA THR A 28 8.67 20.22 5.22
C THR A 28 7.37 19.49 4.93
N PHE A 29 7.12 18.37 5.63
CA PHE A 29 5.90 17.58 5.46
C PHE A 29 4.65 18.40 5.82
N LEU A 30 4.70 19.11 6.95
CA LEU A 30 3.65 20.03 7.39
C LEU A 30 3.41 21.17 6.38
N ALA A 31 4.47 21.81 5.90
CA ALA A 31 4.38 22.93 4.96
C ALA A 31 3.73 22.51 3.65
N ILE A 32 4.12 21.35 3.10
CA ILE A 32 3.50 20.81 1.88
C ILE A 32 2.01 20.54 2.12
N MET A 33 1.64 19.95 3.26
CA MET A 33 0.23 19.67 3.56
C MET A 33 -0.60 20.94 3.79
N LEU A 34 -0.04 22.00 4.39
CA LEU A 34 -0.69 23.31 4.49
C LEU A 34 -0.97 23.90 3.10
N VAL A 35 -0.09 23.69 2.13
CA VAL A 35 -0.31 24.12 0.75
C VAL A 35 -1.41 23.28 0.09
N LEU A 36 -1.32 21.96 0.22
CA LEU A 36 -2.20 21.02 -0.52
C LEU A 36 -3.64 20.95 0.00
N ILE A 37 -3.87 21.20 1.29
CA ILE A 37 -5.20 21.06 1.91
C ILE A 37 -5.89 22.42 2.07
N PRO A 38 -5.54 23.29 3.05
CA PRO A 38 -6.28 24.52 3.26
C PRO A 38 -5.98 25.59 2.20
N PHE A 39 -4.71 25.81 1.83
CA PHE A 39 -4.36 26.86 0.86
C PHE A 39 -4.91 26.56 -0.54
N ALA A 40 -4.79 25.31 -1.01
CA ALA A 40 -5.36 24.90 -2.30
C ALA A 40 -6.89 25.01 -2.37
N THR A 41 -7.55 25.10 -1.21
CA THR A 41 -9.01 25.19 -1.08
C THR A 41 -9.48 26.64 -0.99
N ALA A 42 -8.79 27.49 -0.21
CA ALA A 42 -9.23 28.86 0.05
C ALA A 42 -8.28 29.96 -0.43
N GLY A 43 -7.00 29.66 -0.62
CA GLY A 43 -5.96 30.64 -0.96
C GLY A 43 -5.76 30.88 -2.46
N ILE A 44 -6.26 30.00 -3.34
CA ILE A 44 -6.08 30.15 -4.80
C ILE A 44 -7.09 31.15 -5.37
N PRO A 45 -6.65 32.28 -5.97
CA PRO A 45 -7.55 33.25 -6.59
C PRO A 45 -8.41 32.61 -7.70
N GLY A 46 -9.67 32.99 -7.78
CA GLY A 46 -10.62 32.44 -8.74
C GLY A 46 -11.07 31.00 -8.47
N ARG A 47 -10.48 30.29 -7.48
CA ARG A 47 -10.86 28.92 -7.08
C ARG A 47 -11.18 28.77 -5.60
N SER A 48 -10.99 29.84 -4.84
CA SER A 48 -11.29 29.93 -3.42
C SER A 48 -12.74 29.61 -3.11
N ILE A 49 -12.98 28.99 -1.97
CA ILE A 49 -14.33 28.83 -1.39
C ILE A 49 -15.00 30.17 -1.07
N PHE A 50 -14.23 31.26 -0.95
CA PHE A 50 -14.75 32.61 -0.70
C PHE A 50 -15.08 33.37 -1.99
N ASN A 51 -14.85 32.77 -3.16
CA ASN A 51 -15.21 33.38 -4.44
C ASN A 51 -16.72 33.26 -4.66
N GLU A 52 -17.42 34.37 -4.89
CA GLU A 52 -18.88 34.44 -5.11
C GLU A 52 -19.37 33.52 -6.23
N ALA A 53 -18.56 33.30 -7.28
CA ALA A 53 -18.93 32.41 -8.38
C ALA A 53 -18.89 30.91 -8.02
N ILE A 54 -18.11 30.55 -6.99
CA ILE A 54 -17.84 29.14 -6.61
C ILE A 54 -18.54 28.77 -5.32
N HIS A 55 -18.67 29.74 -4.41
CA HIS A 55 -19.33 29.59 -3.13
C HIS A 55 -20.69 28.87 -3.22
N PRO A 56 -21.64 29.27 -4.08
CA PRO A 56 -22.97 28.65 -4.14
C PRO A 56 -22.95 27.21 -4.68
N ALA A 57 -21.87 26.76 -5.33
CA ALA A 57 -21.78 25.42 -5.91
C ALA A 57 -21.49 24.32 -4.87
N PHE A 58 -21.11 24.69 -3.64
CA PHE A 58 -20.68 23.74 -2.61
C PHE A 58 -21.42 23.96 -1.29
N ALA A 59 -21.79 22.87 -0.63
CA ALA A 59 -22.21 22.87 0.78
C ALA A 59 -21.00 22.88 1.72
N TYR A 60 -19.89 22.26 1.30
CA TYR A 60 -18.57 22.36 1.93
C TYR A 60 -17.50 21.84 0.97
N ARG A 61 -16.24 22.23 1.23
CA ARG A 61 -15.08 21.77 0.47
C ARG A 61 -13.87 21.67 1.41
N ILE A 62 -13.63 20.47 1.94
CA ILE A 62 -12.54 20.22 2.91
C ILE A 62 -11.20 20.17 2.18
N ILE A 63 -11.13 19.40 1.10
CA ILE A 63 -9.98 19.33 0.20
C ILE A 63 -10.45 19.65 -1.20
N SER A 64 -9.73 20.52 -1.90
CA SER A 64 -9.96 20.77 -3.31
C SER A 64 -9.91 19.45 -4.13
N PRO A 65 -10.95 19.12 -4.92
CA PRO A 65 -11.02 17.84 -5.65
C PRO A 65 -9.79 17.53 -6.51
N ARG A 66 -9.14 18.57 -7.05
CA ARG A 66 -7.92 18.44 -7.88
C ARG A 66 -6.69 18.01 -7.07
N PHE A 67 -6.66 18.31 -5.78
CA PHE A 67 -5.52 18.05 -4.91
C PHE A 67 -5.72 16.82 -4.03
N VAL A 68 -6.92 16.22 -3.97
CA VAL A 68 -7.20 15.03 -3.14
C VAL A 68 -6.18 13.92 -3.36
N ILE A 69 -5.94 13.54 -4.62
CA ILE A 69 -5.01 12.46 -4.97
C ILE A 69 -3.58 12.82 -4.54
N VAL A 70 -3.15 14.06 -4.82
CA VAL A 70 -1.80 14.53 -4.49
C VAL A 70 -1.59 14.60 -2.97
N SER A 71 -2.54 15.15 -2.23
CA SER A 71 -2.53 15.18 -0.75
C SER A 71 -2.43 13.76 -0.19
N TYR A 72 -3.23 12.83 -0.72
CA TYR A 72 -3.23 11.45 -0.27
C TYR A 72 -1.87 10.76 -0.45
N TYR A 73 -1.29 10.84 -1.65
CA TYR A 73 0.03 10.25 -1.90
C TYR A 73 1.16 10.98 -1.17
N THR A 74 1.01 12.27 -0.92
CA THR A 74 1.98 13.03 -0.10
C THR A 74 1.96 12.54 1.35
N VAL A 75 0.81 12.13 1.90
CA VAL A 75 0.75 11.53 3.26
C VAL A 75 1.57 10.24 3.29
N ILE A 76 1.41 9.39 2.27
CA ILE A 76 2.17 8.14 2.15
C ILE A 76 3.67 8.45 2.04
N ALA A 77 4.07 9.29 1.08
CA ALA A 77 5.47 9.64 0.85
C ALA A 77 6.13 10.28 2.09
N GLY A 78 5.45 11.24 2.73
CA GLY A 78 5.95 11.87 3.96
C GLY A 78 6.12 10.88 5.10
N SER A 79 5.19 9.94 5.25
CA SER A 79 5.25 8.88 6.28
C SER A 79 6.39 7.88 6.02
N VAL A 80 6.63 7.53 4.75
CA VAL A 80 7.76 6.69 4.33
C VAL A 80 9.09 7.38 4.62
N ILE A 81 9.28 8.63 4.16
CA ILE A 81 10.51 9.40 4.41
C ILE A 81 10.79 9.51 5.91
N LEU A 82 9.74 9.74 6.70
CA LEU A 82 9.84 9.81 8.15
C LEU A 82 10.26 8.47 8.78
N GLY A 83 9.67 7.36 8.33
CA GLY A 83 10.05 6.01 8.74
C GLY A 83 11.51 5.71 8.42
N LEU A 84 11.94 5.97 7.18
CA LEU A 84 13.32 5.78 6.75
C LEU A 84 14.31 6.56 7.61
N SER A 85 13.98 7.82 7.93
CA SER A 85 14.86 8.67 8.75
C SER A 85 14.92 8.22 10.21
N LEU A 86 13.79 7.85 10.81
CA LEU A 86 13.73 7.42 12.21
C LEU A 86 14.40 6.05 12.44
N TYR A 87 14.28 5.12 11.48
CA TYR A 87 14.86 3.78 11.54
C TYR A 87 16.20 3.63 10.81
N SER A 88 16.76 4.72 10.27
CA SER A 88 18.06 4.74 9.59
C SER A 88 19.22 4.16 10.41
N PHE A 89 19.15 4.25 11.75
CA PHE A 89 20.19 3.74 12.64
C PHE A 89 20.37 2.21 12.55
N LEU A 90 19.36 1.46 12.11
CA LEU A 90 19.44 0.00 11.97
C LEU A 90 20.45 -0.44 10.89
N ARG A 91 20.87 0.48 10.03
CA ARG A 91 21.80 0.21 8.92
C ARG A 91 23.26 0.30 9.36
N ASP A 92 23.52 1.00 10.46
CA ASP A 92 24.87 1.36 10.90
C ASP A 92 25.20 0.63 12.21
N PRO A 93 26.09 -0.39 12.18
CA PRO A 93 26.45 -1.17 13.36
C PRO A 93 26.95 -0.28 14.52
N SER A 94 27.72 0.76 14.19
CA SER A 94 28.32 1.67 15.17
C SER A 94 27.27 2.46 15.96
N ARG A 95 26.18 2.87 15.28
CA ARG A 95 25.07 3.58 15.90
C ARG A 95 24.21 2.65 16.74
N GLU A 96 23.99 1.43 16.29
CA GLU A 96 23.24 0.43 17.05
C GLU A 96 23.96 0.07 18.37
N GLU A 97 25.28 -0.11 18.34
CA GLU A 97 26.11 -0.34 19.53
C GLU A 97 26.12 0.86 20.50
N MET A 98 26.17 2.09 19.98
CA MET A 98 26.06 3.31 20.80
C MET A 98 24.73 3.40 21.55
N PHE A 99 23.60 3.01 20.93
CA PHE A 99 22.32 3.02 21.62
C PHE A 99 22.22 1.96 22.73
N PHE A 100 22.88 0.82 22.54
CA PHE A 100 22.93 -0.22 23.56
C PHE A 100 23.90 0.10 24.70
N SER A 101 25.02 0.77 24.43
CA SER A 101 25.95 1.22 25.47
C SER A 101 25.35 2.31 26.37
N LEU A 102 24.37 3.07 25.87
CA LEU A 102 23.56 4.01 26.64
C LEU A 102 22.52 3.32 27.56
N GLY A 103 22.31 2.00 27.44
CA GLY A 103 21.39 1.24 28.27
C GLY A 103 19.92 1.24 27.79
N LEU A 104 19.64 1.68 26.57
CA LEU A 104 18.29 1.61 26.00
C LEU A 104 17.97 0.20 25.49
N THR A 105 16.81 -0.34 25.89
CA THR A 105 16.35 -1.64 25.38
C THR A 105 15.80 -1.53 23.94
N ARG A 106 15.84 -2.64 23.19
CA ARG A 106 15.24 -2.73 21.82
C ARG A 106 13.77 -2.29 21.80
N LYS A 107 13.02 -2.63 22.86
CA LYS A 107 11.61 -2.26 23.02
C LYS A 107 11.43 -0.74 23.19
N GLN A 108 12.22 -0.13 24.07
CA GLN A 108 12.20 1.33 24.26
C GLN A 108 12.59 2.03 22.96
N LEU A 109 13.63 1.57 22.27
CA LEU A 109 14.06 2.16 21.01
C LEU A 109 12.92 2.13 19.96
N PHE A 110 12.25 0.99 19.80
CA PHE A 110 11.08 0.91 18.92
C PHE A 110 9.97 1.89 19.31
N GLN A 111 9.63 1.95 20.61
CA GLN A 111 8.56 2.81 21.11
C GLN A 111 8.88 4.30 20.95
N SER A 112 10.12 4.75 21.19
CA SER A 112 10.48 6.16 21.04
C SER A 112 10.40 6.60 19.58
N ARG A 113 10.90 5.80 18.64
CA ARG A 113 10.79 6.08 17.20
C ARG A 113 9.33 6.07 16.75
N PHE A 114 8.53 5.09 17.19
CA PHE A 114 7.11 5.04 16.86
C PHE A 114 6.35 6.28 17.36
N GLN A 115 6.55 6.67 18.62
CA GLN A 115 5.88 7.85 19.19
C GLN A 115 6.25 9.14 18.47
N VAL A 116 7.54 9.34 18.16
CA VAL A 116 7.99 10.52 17.42
C VAL A 116 7.44 10.51 15.99
N GLY A 117 7.39 9.34 15.35
CA GLY A 117 6.79 9.16 14.02
C GLY A 117 5.30 9.48 14.00
N ALA A 118 4.54 8.85 14.89
CA ALA A 118 3.10 9.05 15.03
C ALA A 118 2.75 10.49 15.39
N PHE A 119 3.52 11.13 16.28
CA PHE A 119 3.36 12.54 16.61
C PHE A 119 3.56 13.44 15.38
N GLY A 120 4.61 13.21 14.59
CA GLY A 120 4.87 13.98 13.39
C GLY A 120 3.80 13.83 12.31
N ILE A 121 3.31 12.61 12.07
CA ILE A 121 2.19 12.36 11.16
C ILE A 121 0.93 13.06 11.69
N GLY A 122 0.67 12.94 12.99
CA GLY A 122 -0.44 13.60 13.68
C GLY A 122 -0.44 15.12 13.48
N LEU A 123 0.71 15.78 13.60
CA LEU A 123 0.83 17.22 13.35
C LEU A 123 0.71 17.57 11.87
N ALA A 124 1.45 16.86 11.00
CA ALA A 124 1.51 17.15 9.57
C ALA A 124 0.16 16.98 8.86
N VAL A 125 -0.70 16.07 9.36
CA VAL A 125 -2.06 15.89 8.84
C VAL A 125 -3.08 16.69 9.66
N GLY A 126 -2.97 16.67 10.99
CA GLY A 126 -3.93 17.28 11.90
C GLY A 126 -4.02 18.79 11.76
N ILE A 127 -2.89 19.50 11.72
CA ILE A 127 -2.89 20.97 11.62
C ILE A 127 -3.56 21.43 10.31
N PRO A 128 -3.17 20.95 9.11
CA PRO A 128 -3.81 21.36 7.86
C PRO A 128 -5.31 21.03 7.79
N MET A 129 -5.71 19.88 8.35
CA MET A 129 -7.12 19.50 8.44
C MET A 129 -7.90 20.41 9.40
N LEU A 130 -7.32 20.82 10.54
CA LEU A 130 -7.93 21.78 11.45
C LEU A 130 -8.11 23.15 10.79
N VAL A 131 -7.07 23.64 10.10
CA VAL A 131 -7.16 24.90 9.35
C VAL A 131 -8.25 24.81 8.27
N SER A 132 -8.32 23.70 7.53
CA SER A 132 -9.37 23.48 6.54
C SER A 132 -10.78 23.50 7.15
N LEU A 133 -10.97 22.89 8.33
CA LEU A 133 -12.24 22.94 9.05
C LEU A 133 -12.63 24.37 9.42
N ILE A 134 -11.71 25.12 10.04
CA ILE A 134 -11.96 26.52 10.45
C ILE A 134 -12.36 27.35 9.23
N VAL A 135 -11.61 27.21 8.13
CA VAL A 135 -11.86 27.92 6.88
C VAL A 135 -13.22 27.57 6.28
N ASN A 136 -13.64 26.30 6.33
CA ASN A 136 -14.97 25.88 5.89
C ASN A 136 -16.09 26.38 6.81
N LEU A 137 -15.87 26.39 8.13
CA LEU A 137 -16.83 26.93 9.10
C LEU A 137 -17.07 28.43 8.87
N ILE A 138 -16.02 29.18 8.54
CA ILE A 138 -16.14 30.62 8.21
C ILE A 138 -16.88 30.82 6.88
N ALA A 139 -16.60 30.00 5.87
CA ALA A 139 -17.22 30.14 4.56
C ALA A 139 -18.69 29.69 4.56
N TYR A 140 -18.96 28.46 4.96
CA TYR A 140 -20.25 27.77 4.74
C TYR A 140 -21.07 27.57 6.02
N GLY A 141 -20.51 27.90 7.19
CA GLY A 141 -21.10 27.57 8.48
C GLY A 141 -20.89 26.09 8.89
N GLY A 142 -21.50 25.71 10.01
CA GLY A 142 -21.42 24.35 10.55
C GLY A 142 -22.53 23.45 10.03
N SER A 143 -22.17 22.28 9.48
CA SER A 143 -23.13 21.21 9.19
C SER A 143 -22.65 19.87 9.73
N ALA A 144 -23.58 19.03 10.21
CA ALA A 144 -23.27 17.69 10.70
C ALA A 144 -22.54 16.85 9.63
N ARG A 145 -22.98 16.96 8.38
CA ARG A 145 -22.36 16.27 7.24
C ARG A 145 -20.91 16.69 7.02
N MET A 146 -20.61 17.99 7.08
CA MET A 146 -19.25 18.49 6.94
C MET A 146 -18.36 17.94 8.06
N LEU A 147 -18.83 17.95 9.32
CA LEU A 147 -18.06 17.43 10.45
C LEU A 147 -17.81 15.93 10.33
N CYS A 148 -18.81 15.13 9.94
CA CYS A 148 -18.64 13.70 9.70
C CYS A 148 -17.65 13.42 8.57
N SER A 149 -17.73 14.18 7.46
CA SER A 149 -16.82 14.05 6.33
C SER A 149 -15.39 14.45 6.69
N TRP A 150 -15.24 15.54 7.43
CA TRP A 150 -13.95 16.01 7.93
C TRP A 150 -13.31 14.97 8.85
N LEU A 151 -14.06 14.43 9.80
CA LEU A 151 -13.57 13.43 10.74
C LEU A 151 -13.19 12.13 10.02
N ALA A 152 -14.01 11.68 9.06
CA ALA A 152 -13.73 10.49 8.27
C ALA A 152 -12.45 10.64 7.42
N ILE A 153 -12.24 11.81 6.80
CA ILE A 153 -11.03 12.11 6.04
C ILE A 153 -9.81 12.20 6.96
N LEU A 154 -9.92 12.89 8.10
CA LEU A 154 -8.84 13.00 9.07
C LEU A 154 -8.40 11.62 9.56
N CYS A 155 -9.34 10.79 10.01
CA CYS A 155 -9.06 9.43 10.44
C CYS A 155 -8.46 8.58 9.30
N GLY A 156 -9.00 8.69 8.08
CA GLY A 156 -8.48 7.98 6.92
C GLY A 156 -7.03 8.35 6.59
N LEU A 157 -6.70 9.64 6.57
CA LEU A 157 -5.33 10.11 6.32
C LEU A 157 -4.37 9.72 7.45
N LEU A 158 -4.79 9.81 8.72
CA LEU A 158 -3.97 9.39 9.86
C LEU A 158 -3.68 7.90 9.85
N ILE A 159 -4.70 7.06 9.64
CA ILE A 159 -4.52 5.61 9.57
C ILE A 159 -3.66 5.24 8.35
N GLN A 160 -3.87 5.89 7.20
CA GLN A 160 -3.03 5.68 6.02
C GLN A 160 -1.56 6.02 6.30
N GLY A 161 -1.30 7.17 6.91
CA GLY A 161 0.06 7.60 7.26
C GLY A 161 0.72 6.65 8.26
N LEU A 162 -0.01 6.24 9.31
CA LEU A 162 0.48 5.27 10.29
C LEU A 162 0.78 3.90 9.67
N THR A 163 -0.11 3.40 8.81
CA THR A 163 0.12 2.13 8.09
C THR A 163 1.36 2.24 7.22
N ALA A 164 1.50 3.30 6.42
CA ALA A 164 2.67 3.51 5.57
C ALA A 164 3.97 3.58 6.40
N PHE A 165 3.95 4.33 7.50
CA PHE A 165 5.08 4.43 8.43
C PHE A 165 5.45 3.09 9.05
N LEU A 166 4.47 2.28 9.47
CA LEU A 166 4.70 0.96 10.06
C LEU A 166 5.21 -0.05 9.05
N LEU A 167 4.74 0.00 7.79
CA LEU A 167 5.27 -0.83 6.71
C LEU A 167 6.73 -0.46 6.41
N THR A 168 7.07 0.82 6.35
CA THR A 168 8.47 1.27 6.22
C THR A 168 9.32 0.86 7.42
N ALA A 169 8.78 0.96 8.64
CA ALA A 169 9.49 0.51 9.84
C ALA A 169 9.77 -1.01 9.77
N ALA A 170 8.77 -1.80 9.36
CA ALA A 170 8.94 -3.24 9.14
C ALA A 170 9.99 -3.54 8.07
N ALA A 171 9.98 -2.82 6.94
CA ALA A 171 11.01 -2.95 5.90
C ALA A 171 12.41 -2.68 6.49
N CYS A 172 12.60 -1.58 7.22
CA CYS A 172 13.87 -1.23 7.85
C CYS A 172 14.34 -2.25 8.90
N ILE A 173 13.42 -2.86 9.65
CA ILE A 173 13.74 -3.86 10.68
C ILE A 173 14.15 -5.18 10.03
N LEU A 174 13.52 -5.55 8.92
CA LEU A 174 13.79 -6.80 8.21
C LEU A 174 15.03 -6.74 7.33
N SER A 175 15.40 -5.54 6.85
CA SER A 175 16.55 -5.28 6.01
C SER A 175 17.85 -5.10 6.79
N GLY A 176 18.96 -5.51 6.19
CA GLY A 176 20.32 -5.15 6.58
C GLY A 176 20.89 -3.95 5.82
N THR A 177 20.42 -3.69 4.59
CA THR A 177 21.00 -2.70 3.67
C THR A 177 19.95 -1.77 3.04
N ALA A 178 20.41 -0.68 2.44
CA ALA A 178 19.51 0.28 1.78
C ALA A 178 18.79 -0.32 0.56
N THR A 179 19.44 -1.21 -0.18
CA THR A 179 18.85 -1.92 -1.33
C THR A 179 17.72 -2.84 -0.89
N GLU A 180 17.91 -3.61 0.19
CA GLU A 180 16.85 -4.45 0.76
C GLU A 180 15.63 -3.63 1.21
N ILE A 181 15.84 -2.45 1.80
CA ILE A 181 14.74 -1.57 2.21
C ILE A 181 13.87 -1.21 1.03
N VAL A 182 14.46 -0.72 -0.06
CA VAL A 182 13.71 -0.28 -1.25
C VAL A 182 12.87 -1.45 -1.79
N LEU A 183 13.41 -2.65 -1.82
CA LEU A 183 12.68 -3.82 -2.33
C LEU A 183 11.60 -4.31 -1.39
N TYR A 184 11.88 -4.34 -0.09
CA TYR A 184 10.88 -4.71 0.90
C TYR A 184 9.76 -3.69 0.94
N GLU A 185 10.04 -2.40 0.75
CA GLU A 185 9.01 -1.37 0.59
C GLU A 185 8.18 -1.57 -0.68
N LEU A 186 8.81 -1.75 -1.84
CA LEU A 186 8.09 -2.03 -3.10
C LEU A 186 7.20 -3.27 -2.96
N MET A 187 7.65 -4.30 -2.24
CA MET A 187 6.87 -5.50 -1.95
C MET A 187 5.72 -5.22 -0.97
N LEU A 188 5.97 -4.53 0.13
CA LEU A 188 4.95 -4.29 1.16
C LEU A 188 3.83 -3.36 0.67
N PHE A 189 4.16 -2.37 -0.17
CA PHE A 189 3.17 -1.47 -0.77
C PHE A 189 2.59 -2.04 -2.06
N GLY A 190 3.46 -2.42 -3.00
CA GLY A 190 3.06 -2.83 -4.35
C GLY A 190 2.69 -4.30 -4.47
N GLY A 191 3.09 -5.15 -3.52
CA GLY A 191 3.02 -6.60 -3.70
C GLY A 191 1.61 -7.16 -3.77
N PHE A 192 0.68 -6.64 -2.97
CA PHE A 192 -0.73 -7.01 -3.07
C PHE A 192 -1.30 -6.61 -4.44
N THR A 193 -1.04 -5.37 -4.88
CA THR A 193 -1.47 -4.87 -6.19
C THR A 193 -0.88 -5.73 -7.32
N GLY A 194 0.43 -6.02 -7.25
CA GLY A 194 1.14 -6.82 -8.23
C GLY A 194 0.59 -8.24 -8.32
N LEU A 195 0.31 -8.88 -7.18
CA LEU A 195 -0.29 -10.22 -7.13
C LEU A 195 -1.68 -10.24 -7.76
N VAL A 196 -2.55 -9.33 -7.32
CA VAL A 196 -3.93 -9.24 -7.81
C VAL A 196 -3.95 -8.91 -9.29
N TYR A 197 -3.10 -7.98 -9.74
CA TYR A 197 -2.93 -7.65 -11.15
C TYR A 197 -2.48 -8.87 -11.95
N SER A 198 -1.46 -9.59 -11.48
CA SER A 198 -0.91 -10.75 -12.18
C SER A 198 -1.95 -11.86 -12.34
N ILE A 199 -2.72 -12.13 -11.28
CA ILE A 199 -3.84 -13.07 -11.31
C ILE A 199 -4.90 -12.57 -12.31
N ASN A 200 -5.27 -11.29 -12.25
CA ASN A 200 -6.29 -10.73 -13.14
C ASN A 200 -5.90 -10.88 -14.62
N GLN A 201 -4.65 -10.57 -14.97
CA GLN A 201 -4.14 -10.71 -16.34
C GLN A 201 -4.17 -12.17 -16.81
N ILE A 202 -3.62 -13.09 -16.02
CA ILE A 202 -3.59 -14.52 -16.36
C ILE A 202 -5.02 -15.06 -16.51
N LEU A 203 -5.93 -14.70 -15.60
CA LEU A 203 -7.33 -15.13 -15.67
C LEU A 203 -8.07 -14.55 -16.88
N TYR A 204 -7.85 -13.27 -17.20
CA TYR A 204 -8.49 -12.62 -18.35
C TYR A 204 -8.17 -13.36 -19.65
N HIS A 205 -6.89 -13.64 -19.87
CA HIS A 205 -6.43 -14.32 -21.08
C HIS A 205 -6.81 -15.82 -21.14
N ILE A 206 -6.92 -16.49 -19.98
CA ILE A 206 -7.30 -17.92 -19.92
C ILE A 206 -8.82 -18.14 -19.99
N ALA A 207 -9.62 -17.36 -19.27
CA ALA A 207 -11.05 -17.62 -19.11
C ALA A 207 -11.91 -17.00 -20.22
N TRP A 208 -11.56 -15.81 -20.68
CA TRP A 208 -12.44 -15.02 -21.56
C TRP A 208 -12.27 -15.34 -23.05
N ASN A 209 -11.14 -15.92 -23.43
CA ASN A 209 -10.84 -16.30 -24.80
C ASN A 209 -11.39 -17.71 -25.17
N ASN A 210 -12.18 -18.31 -24.27
CA ASN A 210 -12.89 -19.59 -24.43
C ASN A 210 -14.43 -19.41 -24.43
N LEU A 211 -14.94 -18.17 -24.32
CA LEU A 211 -16.36 -17.84 -24.42
C LEU A 211 -16.60 -17.15 -25.76
N GLU A 212 -17.54 -17.66 -26.56
CA GLU A 212 -17.79 -17.22 -27.94
C GLU A 212 -17.93 -15.69 -28.09
N PRO A 213 -17.51 -15.10 -29.23
CA PRO A 213 -17.38 -13.65 -29.40
C PRO A 213 -18.71 -12.87 -29.38
N THR A 214 -19.84 -13.55 -29.55
CA THR A 214 -21.12 -12.90 -29.90
C THR A 214 -21.93 -12.38 -28.71
N THR A 215 -21.61 -12.77 -27.47
CA THR A 215 -22.27 -12.22 -26.26
C THR A 215 -21.44 -11.21 -25.48
N LEU A 216 -20.19 -10.94 -25.92
CA LEU A 216 -19.19 -10.26 -25.09
C LEU A 216 -19.00 -8.77 -25.37
N ILE A 217 -19.43 -8.28 -26.54
CA ILE A 217 -19.23 -6.87 -26.93
C ILE A 217 -20.07 -5.92 -26.04
N LEU A 218 -21.21 -6.39 -25.50
CA LEU A 218 -22.06 -5.58 -24.60
C LEU A 218 -21.68 -5.67 -23.11
N GLN A 219 -20.80 -6.59 -22.70
CA GLN A 219 -20.22 -6.63 -21.34
C GLN A 219 -18.78 -6.08 -21.28
N TYR A 220 -18.22 -5.69 -22.44
CA TYR A 220 -16.83 -5.30 -22.65
C TYR A 220 -16.38 -4.06 -21.86
N HIS A 221 -17.29 -3.35 -21.19
CA HIS A 221 -16.99 -2.21 -20.32
C HIS A 221 -17.23 -2.45 -18.81
N GLN A 222 -17.67 -3.65 -18.41
CA GLN A 222 -18.02 -3.95 -17.00
C GLN A 222 -17.42 -5.26 -16.46
N GLY A 223 -16.36 -5.79 -17.08
CA GLY A 223 -15.53 -6.83 -16.45
C GLY A 223 -14.86 -6.27 -15.19
N VAL A 224 -15.25 -6.76 -14.02
CA VAL A 224 -14.77 -6.29 -12.71
C VAL A 224 -13.26 -6.48 -12.62
N ASP A 225 -12.51 -5.41 -12.87
CA ASP A 225 -11.07 -5.34 -12.60
C ASP A 225 -10.85 -5.75 -11.13
N LEU A 226 -10.25 -6.93 -10.90
CA LEU A 226 -10.02 -7.45 -9.54
C LEU A 226 -9.25 -6.43 -8.69
N VAL A 227 -8.40 -5.62 -9.32
CA VAL A 227 -7.66 -4.53 -8.65
C VAL A 227 -8.62 -3.48 -8.09
N ARG A 228 -9.66 -3.11 -8.85
CA ARG A 228 -10.73 -2.19 -8.38
C ARG A 228 -11.64 -2.83 -7.36
N GLY A 229 -11.93 -4.14 -7.49
CA GLY A 229 -12.76 -4.88 -6.55
C GLY A 229 -12.09 -5.07 -5.18
N LEU A 230 -10.76 -5.14 -5.15
CA LEU A 230 -9.95 -5.33 -3.94
C LEU A 230 -9.23 -4.05 -3.49
N ASP A 231 -9.66 -2.89 -3.97
CA ASP A 231 -9.07 -1.58 -3.62
C ASP A 231 -9.05 -1.32 -2.09
N ALA A 232 -10.07 -1.84 -1.39
CA ALA A 232 -10.26 -1.76 0.04
C ALA A 232 -9.23 -2.55 0.87
N TRP A 233 -8.51 -3.47 0.22
CA TRP A 233 -7.48 -4.30 0.85
C TRP A 233 -6.06 -3.89 0.44
N ASN A 234 -5.94 -2.94 -0.48
CA ASN A 234 -4.66 -2.48 -0.98
C ASN A 234 -4.08 -1.39 -0.07
N PRO A 235 -2.89 -1.60 0.53
CA PRO A 235 -2.28 -0.64 1.45
C PRO A 235 -2.00 0.72 0.80
N ILE A 236 -1.95 0.79 -0.54
CA ILE A 236 -1.75 2.05 -1.28
C ILE A 236 -3.06 2.81 -1.46
N THR A 237 -4.19 2.16 -1.71
CA THR A 237 -5.44 2.84 -2.15
C THR A 237 -6.56 2.85 -1.12
N LEU A 238 -6.27 2.36 0.08
CA LEU A 238 -7.21 1.96 1.11
C LEU A 238 -8.40 2.90 1.37
N TYR A 239 -8.09 4.18 1.55
CA TYR A 239 -9.07 5.24 1.87
C TYR A 239 -9.23 6.25 0.74
N LEU A 240 -8.54 6.05 -0.39
CA LEU A 240 -8.55 7.01 -1.48
C LEU A 240 -9.98 7.27 -1.96
N ARG A 241 -10.78 6.21 -2.14
CA ARG A 241 -12.18 6.34 -2.56
C ARG A 241 -13.04 7.09 -1.53
N LEU A 242 -12.85 6.81 -0.24
CA LEU A 242 -13.57 7.50 0.84
C LEU A 242 -13.24 9.00 0.86
N ILE A 243 -11.97 9.36 0.66
CA ILE A 243 -11.55 10.76 0.63
C ILE A 243 -12.10 11.44 -0.64
N LEU A 244 -12.02 10.79 -1.80
CA LEU A 244 -12.55 11.32 -3.06
C LEU A 244 -14.05 11.63 -2.98
N THR A 245 -14.85 10.77 -2.33
CA THR A 245 -16.30 10.96 -2.23
C THR A 245 -16.72 11.99 -1.18
N HIS A 246 -15.89 12.24 -0.16
CA HIS A 246 -16.24 13.12 0.96
C HIS A 246 -15.44 14.43 1.00
N ALA A 247 -14.49 14.65 0.10
CA ALA A 247 -13.64 15.86 0.08
C ALA A 247 -14.44 17.15 -0.15
N SER A 248 -15.56 17.07 -0.89
CA SER A 248 -16.47 18.16 -1.15
C SER A 248 -17.89 17.63 -1.40
N ALA A 249 -18.91 18.43 -1.12
CA ALA A 249 -20.29 18.11 -1.49
C ALA A 249 -21.01 19.32 -2.08
N ALA A 250 -21.88 19.07 -3.05
CA ALA A 250 -22.81 20.07 -3.56
C ALA A 250 -24.04 20.21 -2.62
N PRO A 251 -24.73 21.37 -2.61
CA PRO A 251 -26.01 21.52 -1.92
C PRO A 251 -27.03 20.48 -2.41
N GLY A 252 -27.77 19.85 -1.50
CA GLY A 252 -28.83 18.88 -1.84
C GLY A 252 -28.35 17.49 -2.29
N GLN A 253 -27.04 17.25 -2.45
CA GLN A 253 -26.51 15.92 -2.73
C GLN A 253 -26.82 14.96 -1.56
N GLU A 254 -27.11 13.68 -1.79
CA GLU A 254 -27.23 12.73 -0.67
C GLU A 254 -25.87 12.42 -0.03
N ALA A 255 -25.88 12.06 1.25
CA ALA A 255 -24.66 11.67 1.96
C ALA A 255 -24.28 10.23 1.58
N ALA A 256 -23.10 10.05 0.99
CA ALA A 256 -22.53 8.73 0.80
C ALA A 256 -22.25 8.08 2.17
N GLY A 257 -22.36 6.75 2.25
CA GLY A 257 -22.06 6.02 3.48
C GLY A 257 -20.60 6.17 3.89
N TYR A 258 -20.37 6.59 5.13
CA TYR A 258 -19.05 6.61 5.75
C TYR A 258 -18.64 5.16 6.01
N GLN A 259 -17.58 4.68 5.35
CA GLN A 259 -17.12 3.28 5.43
C GLN A 259 -16.45 2.96 6.79
N ILE A 260 -17.16 3.17 7.90
CA ILE A 260 -16.65 3.11 9.28
C ILE A 260 -16.06 1.75 9.61
N VAL A 261 -16.70 0.66 9.15
CA VAL A 261 -16.18 -0.70 9.34
C VAL A 261 -14.77 -0.84 8.77
N ARG A 262 -14.50 -0.24 7.60
CA ARG A 262 -13.16 -0.27 6.99
C ARG A 262 -12.15 0.53 7.81
N LEU A 263 -12.56 1.69 8.35
CA LEU A 263 -11.72 2.48 9.26
C LEU A 263 -11.29 1.66 10.48
N ILE A 264 -12.24 0.94 11.10
CA ILE A 264 -11.98 0.11 12.28
C ILE A 264 -11.07 -1.07 11.94
N VAL A 265 -11.36 -1.79 10.85
CA VAL A 265 -10.55 -2.95 10.42
C VAL A 265 -9.10 -2.55 10.21
N TRP A 266 -8.85 -1.42 9.55
CA TRP A 266 -7.50 -0.99 9.24
C TRP A 266 -6.78 -0.29 10.39
N ALA A 267 -7.51 0.33 11.31
CA ALA A 267 -6.94 0.68 12.61
C ALA A 267 -6.46 -0.58 13.36
N GLY A 268 -7.25 -1.66 13.32
CA GLY A 268 -6.86 -2.97 13.86
C GLY A 268 -5.63 -3.55 13.16
N ILE A 269 -5.57 -3.51 11.82
CA ILE A 269 -4.40 -3.97 11.06
C ILE A 269 -3.16 -3.13 11.39
N ALA A 270 -3.27 -1.81 11.49
CA ALA A 270 -2.17 -0.94 11.89
C ALA A 270 -1.66 -1.30 13.30
N PHE A 271 -2.57 -1.61 14.24
CA PHE A 271 -2.19 -2.08 15.56
C PHE A 271 -1.45 -3.43 15.50
N VAL A 272 -1.94 -4.38 14.71
CA VAL A 272 -1.26 -5.68 14.50
C VAL A 272 0.12 -5.47 13.88
N LEU A 273 0.26 -4.60 12.87
CA LEU A 273 1.55 -4.25 12.27
C LEU A 273 2.51 -3.65 13.29
N TRP A 274 2.02 -2.78 14.18
CA TRP A 274 2.82 -2.22 15.26
C TRP A 274 3.34 -3.29 16.23
N VAL A 275 2.48 -4.24 16.62
CA VAL A 275 2.88 -5.37 17.48
C VAL A 275 3.92 -6.26 16.77
N LEU A 276 3.68 -6.59 15.50
CA LEU A 276 4.58 -7.43 14.71
C LEU A 276 5.95 -6.77 14.49
N ALA A 277 5.96 -5.48 14.15
CA ALA A 277 7.20 -4.71 13.99
C ALA A 277 7.96 -4.60 15.33
N GLY A 278 7.25 -4.38 16.44
CA GLY A 278 7.85 -4.35 17.78
C GLY A 278 8.48 -5.69 18.16
N LYS A 279 7.80 -6.81 17.89
CA LYS A 279 8.36 -8.16 18.10
C LYS A 279 9.55 -8.43 17.18
N ALA A 280 9.44 -8.06 15.90
CA ALA A 280 10.54 -8.22 14.94
C ALA A 280 11.79 -7.44 15.37
N MET A 281 11.62 -6.23 15.92
CA MET A 281 12.72 -5.42 16.45
C MET A 281 13.40 -6.07 17.66
N GLN A 282 12.64 -6.75 18.52
CA GLN A 282 13.20 -7.45 19.69
C GLN A 282 14.02 -8.69 19.29
N ILE A 283 13.59 -9.40 18.25
CA ILE A 283 14.26 -10.62 17.76
C ILE A 283 15.41 -10.28 16.79
N ARG A 284 15.51 -9.02 16.33
CA ARG A 284 16.54 -8.58 15.39
C ARG A 284 17.94 -8.75 16.00
N HIS A 285 18.84 -9.42 15.28
CA HIS A 285 20.25 -9.52 15.63
C HIS A 285 21.03 -8.33 15.06
N ALA A 286 21.94 -7.74 15.84
CA ALA A 286 22.72 -6.55 15.44
C ALA A 286 23.59 -6.80 14.20
N GLU A 287 24.12 -8.01 14.06
CA GLU A 287 24.88 -8.48 12.89
C GLU A 287 24.08 -8.48 11.56
N GLN A 288 22.79 -8.14 11.57
CA GLN A 288 22.00 -7.91 10.35
C GLN A 288 22.37 -6.59 9.67
N ALA A 289 22.87 -5.59 10.42
CA ALA A 289 23.26 -4.31 9.85
C ALA A 289 24.41 -4.47 8.84
N GLY A 290 24.22 -3.96 7.63
CA GLY A 290 25.24 -3.95 6.57
C GLY A 290 25.44 -5.28 5.84
N ARG A 291 24.61 -6.31 6.08
CA ARG A 291 24.68 -7.60 5.38
C ARG A 291 23.40 -7.90 4.61
N ASP A 292 23.52 -8.12 3.30
CA ASP A 292 22.41 -8.54 2.43
C ASP A 292 22.00 -10.00 2.67
N GLY A 293 20.73 -10.31 2.44
CA GLY A 293 20.21 -11.67 2.24
C GLY A 293 20.05 -12.52 3.50
N ARG A 294 20.24 -11.96 4.70
CA ARG A 294 20.23 -12.77 5.94
C ARG A 294 18.84 -13.34 6.25
N ARG A 295 17.76 -12.62 5.93
CA ARG A 295 16.39 -13.13 6.07
C ARG A 295 15.93 -13.80 4.79
N ILE A 296 16.49 -14.98 4.53
CA ILE A 296 16.29 -15.74 3.29
C ILE A 296 14.81 -15.95 2.92
N GLN A 297 13.92 -16.08 3.91
CA GLN A 297 12.48 -16.28 3.65
C GLN A 297 11.81 -15.02 3.08
N VAL A 298 12.16 -13.83 3.59
CA VAL A 298 11.60 -12.56 3.11
C VAL A 298 12.12 -12.29 1.70
N THR A 299 13.43 -12.47 1.50
CA THR A 299 14.05 -12.34 0.17
C THR A 299 13.41 -13.30 -0.84
N ARG A 300 13.15 -14.56 -0.46
CA ARG A 300 12.46 -15.53 -1.34
C ARG A 300 11.06 -15.09 -1.75
N ILE A 301 10.27 -14.54 -0.83
CA ILE A 301 8.92 -14.04 -1.11
C ILE A 301 8.97 -12.87 -2.09
N VAL A 302 9.89 -11.92 -1.87
CA VAL A 302 10.08 -10.74 -2.71
C VAL A 302 10.49 -11.15 -4.12
N VAL A 303 11.48 -12.04 -4.23
CA VAL A 303 11.96 -12.57 -5.50
C VAL A 303 10.81 -13.26 -6.24
N PHE A 304 10.10 -14.19 -5.59
CA PHE A 304 8.96 -14.89 -6.18
C PHE A 304 7.88 -13.93 -6.69
N LEU A 305 7.54 -12.89 -5.93
CA LEU A 305 6.50 -11.97 -6.35
C LEU A 305 6.92 -11.12 -7.55
N SER A 306 8.15 -10.57 -7.53
CA SER A 306 8.67 -9.79 -8.66
C SER A 306 8.69 -10.61 -9.96
N MET A 307 9.06 -11.87 -9.83
CA MET A 307 9.06 -12.91 -10.85
C MET A 307 7.66 -13.19 -11.39
N PHE A 308 6.68 -13.41 -10.49
CA PHE A 308 5.30 -13.68 -10.88
C PHE A 308 4.66 -12.49 -11.63
N VAL A 309 4.96 -11.26 -11.21
CA VAL A 309 4.53 -10.05 -11.89
C VAL A 309 5.15 -9.95 -13.28
N LEU A 310 6.46 -10.18 -13.41
CA LEU A 310 7.14 -10.15 -14.70
C LEU A 310 6.55 -11.21 -15.66
N PHE A 311 6.34 -12.43 -15.18
CA PHE A 311 5.71 -13.49 -15.96
C PHE A 311 4.33 -13.06 -16.47
N ALA A 312 3.46 -12.53 -15.60
CA ALA A 312 2.12 -12.13 -15.98
C ALA A 312 2.11 -10.99 -17.02
N VAL A 313 3.02 -10.01 -16.89
CA VAL A 313 3.18 -8.93 -17.87
C VAL A 313 3.67 -9.48 -19.22
N MET A 314 4.67 -10.33 -19.23
CA MET A 314 5.18 -10.93 -20.48
C MET A 314 4.11 -11.81 -21.15
N PHE A 315 3.35 -12.56 -20.36
CA PHE A 315 2.24 -13.37 -20.83
C PHE A 315 1.15 -12.50 -21.47
N SER A 316 0.71 -11.43 -20.81
CA SER A 316 -0.34 -10.55 -21.33
C SER A 316 0.08 -9.83 -22.62
N LEU A 317 1.36 -9.49 -22.76
CA LEU A 317 1.89 -8.84 -23.96
C LEU A 317 1.98 -9.78 -25.18
N LEU A 318 2.23 -11.07 -24.96
CA LEU A 318 2.55 -12.03 -26.03
C LEU A 318 1.44 -13.05 -26.33
N ASP A 319 0.43 -13.17 -25.45
CA ASP A 319 -0.69 -14.12 -25.60
C ASP A 319 -1.44 -13.95 -26.93
N SER A 320 -1.57 -12.72 -27.42
CA SER A 320 -2.25 -12.39 -28.67
C SER A 320 -1.59 -13.01 -29.91
N SER A 321 -0.29 -13.29 -29.85
CA SER A 321 0.46 -13.88 -30.96
C SER A 321 0.46 -15.41 -30.91
N ASN A 322 0.93 -15.99 -29.80
CA ASN A 322 0.94 -17.43 -29.58
C ASN A 322 1.10 -17.74 -28.08
N ARG A 323 0.11 -18.44 -27.50
CA ARG A 323 0.08 -18.85 -26.08
C ARG A 323 1.31 -19.62 -25.62
N VAL A 324 1.75 -20.60 -26.41
CA VAL A 324 2.91 -21.44 -26.05
C VAL A 324 4.17 -20.59 -26.03
N PHE A 325 4.32 -19.71 -27.02
CA PHE A 325 5.43 -18.76 -27.08
C PHE A 325 5.42 -17.78 -25.91
N ALA A 326 4.25 -17.25 -25.53
CA ALA A 326 4.09 -16.36 -24.39
C ALA A 326 4.50 -17.02 -23.06
N VAL A 327 4.13 -18.29 -22.86
CA VAL A 327 4.56 -19.06 -21.68
C VAL A 327 6.06 -19.28 -21.67
N VAL A 328 6.65 -19.68 -22.79
CA VAL A 328 8.10 -19.92 -22.90
C VAL A 328 8.89 -18.65 -22.63
N ILE A 329 8.54 -17.53 -23.27
CA ILE A 329 9.22 -16.25 -23.03
C ILE A 329 8.99 -15.76 -21.60
N GLY A 330 7.78 -15.89 -21.06
CA GLY A 330 7.49 -15.56 -19.67
C GLY A 330 8.40 -16.32 -18.71
N LEU A 331 8.56 -17.63 -18.88
CA LEU A 331 9.45 -18.46 -18.06
C LEU A 331 10.93 -18.11 -18.24
N LEU A 332 11.36 -17.76 -19.46
CA LEU A 332 12.73 -17.30 -19.70
C LEU A 332 13.02 -15.97 -19.01
N ALA A 333 12.10 -15.00 -19.11
CA ALA A 333 12.21 -13.71 -18.43
C ALA A 333 12.25 -13.89 -16.90
N ASP A 334 11.43 -14.80 -16.39
CA ASP A 334 11.40 -15.19 -14.99
C ASP A 334 12.75 -15.77 -14.52
N LEU A 335 13.32 -16.70 -15.29
CA LEU A 335 14.62 -17.30 -15.04
C LEU A 335 15.75 -16.27 -15.01
N ILE A 336 15.75 -15.34 -15.97
CA ILE A 336 16.73 -14.26 -16.05
C ILE A 336 16.64 -13.39 -14.80
N LEU A 337 15.43 -12.99 -14.41
CA LEU A 337 15.23 -12.18 -13.21
C LEU A 337 15.68 -12.93 -11.94
N TYR A 338 15.41 -14.22 -11.85
CA TYR A 338 15.89 -15.06 -10.74
C TYR A 338 17.42 -15.08 -10.63
N ILE A 339 18.12 -15.23 -11.76
CA ILE A 339 19.59 -15.23 -11.80
C ILE A 339 20.13 -13.87 -11.34
N ILE A 340 19.53 -12.77 -11.79
CA ILE A 340 19.88 -11.41 -11.36
C ILE A 340 19.73 -11.27 -9.83
N TRP A 341 18.61 -11.75 -9.28
CA TRP A 341 18.36 -11.72 -7.84
C TRP A 341 19.36 -12.57 -7.05
N GLN A 342 19.69 -13.77 -7.53
CA GLN A 342 20.65 -14.68 -6.89
C GLN A 342 22.06 -14.07 -6.83
N GLN A 343 22.52 -13.48 -7.94
CA GLN A 343 23.80 -12.78 -8.00
C GLN A 343 23.84 -11.57 -7.05
N SER A 344 22.72 -10.86 -6.94
CA SER A 344 22.63 -9.65 -6.12
C SER A 344 22.55 -9.92 -4.61
N TYR A 345 21.82 -10.95 -4.16
CA TYR A 345 21.50 -11.13 -2.72
C TYR A 345 22.15 -12.34 -2.06
N ILE A 346 22.31 -13.44 -2.80
CA ILE A 346 22.74 -14.71 -2.21
C ILE A 346 24.22 -14.97 -2.54
N LYS A 347 24.77 -14.28 -3.56
CA LYS A 347 26.16 -14.42 -4.03
C LYS A 347 26.56 -15.88 -4.26
N GLN A 348 25.59 -16.71 -4.62
CA GLN A 348 25.79 -18.11 -4.98
C GLN A 348 25.24 -18.35 -6.37
N HIS A 349 25.97 -19.14 -7.16
CA HIS A 349 25.45 -19.62 -8.43
C HIS A 349 24.38 -20.69 -8.16
N PRO A 350 23.14 -20.50 -8.63
CA PRO A 350 22.11 -21.51 -8.45
C PRO A 350 22.48 -22.76 -9.25
N GLY A 351 22.51 -23.92 -8.59
CA GLY A 351 22.64 -25.20 -9.27
C GLY A 351 21.43 -25.48 -10.17
N PHE A 352 21.63 -26.30 -11.21
CA PHE A 352 20.58 -26.65 -12.19
C PHE A 352 19.25 -27.08 -11.54
N TRP A 353 19.31 -27.94 -10.51
CA TRP A 353 18.13 -28.42 -9.79
C TRP A 353 17.34 -27.32 -9.08
N VAL A 354 18.04 -26.27 -8.64
CA VAL A 354 17.40 -25.10 -8.02
C VAL A 354 16.63 -24.33 -9.10
N LEU A 355 17.24 -24.06 -10.27
CA LEU A 355 16.55 -23.41 -11.39
C LEU A 355 15.35 -24.24 -11.88
N ALA A 356 15.52 -25.55 -12.06
CA ALA A 356 14.46 -26.45 -12.50
C ALA A 356 13.27 -26.49 -11.52
N SER A 357 13.54 -26.53 -10.21
CA SER A 357 12.50 -26.46 -9.18
C SER A 357 11.69 -25.15 -9.25
N ARG A 358 12.30 -24.05 -9.74
CA ARG A 358 11.65 -22.74 -9.81
C ARG A 358 10.72 -22.62 -11.01
N CYS A 359 11.18 -23.06 -12.18
CA CYS A 359 10.29 -23.21 -13.35
C CYS A 359 9.09 -24.09 -13.00
N LEU A 360 9.31 -25.17 -12.25
CA LEU A 360 8.24 -26.04 -11.78
C LEU A 360 7.27 -25.29 -10.85
N THR A 361 7.75 -24.48 -9.90
CA THR A 361 6.85 -23.71 -9.02
C THR A 361 5.98 -22.71 -9.78
N MET A 362 6.52 -22.03 -10.81
CA MET A 362 5.72 -21.14 -11.66
C MET A 362 4.71 -21.92 -12.50
N LEU A 363 5.14 -23.02 -13.12
CA LEU A 363 4.24 -23.88 -13.90
C LEU A 363 3.12 -24.44 -13.03
N VAL A 364 3.39 -24.83 -11.79
CA VAL A 364 2.36 -25.27 -10.84
C VAL A 364 1.42 -24.11 -10.49
N ALA A 365 1.93 -22.90 -10.22
CA ALA A 365 1.09 -21.75 -9.92
C ALA A 365 0.14 -21.42 -11.09
N VAL A 366 0.66 -21.44 -12.32
CA VAL A 366 -0.13 -21.25 -13.54
C VAL A 366 -1.12 -22.40 -13.73
N ALA A 367 -0.70 -23.66 -13.57
CA ALA A 367 -1.57 -24.83 -13.69
C ALA A 367 -2.70 -24.85 -12.66
N VAL A 368 -2.44 -24.38 -11.43
CA VAL A 368 -3.47 -24.20 -10.40
C VAL A 368 -4.49 -23.14 -10.84
N LEU A 369 -4.05 -22.02 -11.42
CA LEU A 369 -4.96 -21.01 -11.99
C LEU A 369 -5.78 -21.57 -13.17
N PHE A 370 -5.19 -22.43 -14.00
CA PHE A 370 -5.90 -23.17 -15.06
C PHE A 370 -6.94 -24.15 -14.49
N ALA A 371 -6.61 -24.88 -13.42
CA ALA A 371 -7.54 -25.79 -12.77
C ALA A 371 -8.72 -25.05 -12.13
N ILE A 372 -8.47 -23.91 -11.48
CA ILE A 372 -9.51 -23.08 -10.87
C ILE A 372 -10.47 -22.52 -11.93
N THR A 373 -9.95 -22.04 -13.06
CA THR A 373 -10.78 -21.48 -14.16
C THR A 373 -11.61 -22.53 -14.89
N SER A 374 -11.04 -23.70 -15.19
CA SER A 374 -11.79 -24.80 -15.83
C SER A 374 -12.94 -25.32 -14.96
N VAL A 375 -12.74 -25.42 -13.63
CA VAL A 375 -13.80 -25.80 -12.68
C VAL A 375 -14.86 -24.69 -12.53
N ALA A 376 -14.46 -23.42 -12.59
CA ALA A 376 -15.40 -22.30 -12.52
C ALA A 376 -16.26 -22.18 -13.81
N GLY A 377 -15.64 -22.33 -14.99
CA GLY A 377 -16.32 -22.29 -16.29
C GLY A 377 -17.32 -23.42 -16.47
N THR A 378 -16.99 -24.64 -16.05
CA THR A 378 -17.92 -25.78 -16.08
C THR A 378 -19.13 -25.58 -15.17
N ARG A 379 -18.96 -24.97 -13.99
CA ARG A 379 -20.08 -24.62 -13.09
C ARG A 379 -20.99 -23.53 -13.67
N GLN A 380 -20.43 -22.56 -14.38
CA GLN A 380 -21.21 -21.50 -15.02
C GLN A 380 -21.98 -22.01 -16.25
N ALA A 381 -21.36 -22.88 -17.05
CA ALA A 381 -22.04 -23.59 -18.14
C ALA A 381 -23.15 -24.51 -17.62
N ALA A 382 -22.93 -25.22 -16.52
CA ALA A 382 -23.96 -26.03 -15.86
C ALA A 382 -25.14 -25.19 -15.36
N LYS A 383 -24.89 -24.01 -14.76
CA LYS A 383 -25.95 -23.07 -14.35
C LYS A 383 -26.73 -22.51 -15.55
N LYS A 384 -26.06 -22.22 -16.68
CA LYS A 384 -26.72 -21.73 -17.90
C LYS A 384 -27.59 -22.81 -18.56
N ASN A 385 -27.13 -24.07 -18.58
CA ASN A 385 -27.90 -25.22 -19.07
C ASN A 385 -29.09 -25.57 -18.16
N LEU A 386 -29.01 -25.29 -16.85
CA LEU A 386 -30.14 -25.41 -15.93
C LEU A 386 -31.20 -24.31 -16.13
N GLN A 387 -30.81 -23.15 -16.67
CA GLN A 387 -31.73 -22.04 -16.95
C GLN A 387 -32.36 -22.09 -18.36
N ASN A 388 -31.73 -22.78 -19.32
CA ASN A 388 -32.29 -23.05 -20.65
C ASN A 388 -32.10 -24.53 -21.02
N PRO A 389 -33.01 -25.43 -20.61
CA PRO A 389 -32.98 -26.80 -21.08
C PRO A 389 -33.49 -26.84 -22.54
N SER A 390 -32.57 -26.86 -23.50
CA SER A 390 -32.94 -27.17 -24.89
C SER A 390 -33.39 -28.63 -24.98
N VAL A 391 -34.71 -28.84 -25.04
CA VAL A 391 -35.35 -30.14 -25.27
C VAL A 391 -34.98 -30.62 -26.67
N SER A 392 -34.07 -31.57 -26.78
CA SER A 392 -33.78 -32.27 -28.03
C SER A 392 -34.72 -33.48 -28.15
N TYR A 393 -35.82 -33.31 -28.90
CA TYR A 393 -36.64 -34.44 -29.35
C TYR A 393 -35.83 -35.26 -30.35
N LYS A 394 -35.35 -36.44 -29.93
CA LYS A 394 -34.99 -37.50 -30.87
C LYS A 394 -36.28 -38.10 -31.43
N MET A 395 -36.68 -37.70 -32.63
CA MET A 395 -37.57 -38.53 -33.43
C MET A 395 -36.80 -39.79 -33.81
N LYS A 396 -37.27 -40.96 -33.34
CA LYS A 396 -36.86 -42.24 -33.90
C LYS A 396 -37.49 -42.36 -35.30
N PRO A 397 -36.78 -42.96 -36.28
CA PRO A 397 -37.34 -43.23 -37.59
C PRO A 397 -38.56 -44.16 -37.53
#